data_AF-A0A9X0UGE8-F1
#
_entry.id   AF-A0A9X0UGE8-F1
#
_cell.length_a   1.000
_cell.length_b   1.000
_cell.length_c   1.000
_cell.angle_alpha   90.00
_cell.angle_beta   90.00
_cell.angle_gamma   90.00
#
_symmetry.space_group_name_H-M   'P 1'
#
loop_
_entity.id
_entity.type
_entity.pdbx_description
1 polymer ?
#
loop_
_entity_poly.entity_id
_entity_poly.type
_entity_poly.pdbx_seq_one_letter_code
_entity_poly.pdbx_strand_id
1 'polypeptide(L)'
;MPPTAFRLTPRRPWQRMSDTEWLALMPYVERRSGPGRPLRELRTRMDGIFHLAAATTAPWHSLPAEFGRPDTVHRYFRRLTHAGLWQRLLHALAEAPEGHPLRALEAWICRACRRAYRLLGLGFILLVRRLGLRSAMPGPPWLLPDPDLSETLLRYPIPWPDPARRGSLTRCREVLRRLRHCLRVTAGRKSIPRSLRLAWT
;
A
#
# COMPACT_ATOMS: atom_id res chain seq x y z
N MET A 1 -18.21 -17.66 0.62
CA MET A 1 -16.81 -17.97 0.94
C MET A 1 -16.40 -17.18 2.18
N PRO A 2 -15.82 -17.79 3.22
CA PRO A 2 -15.20 -17.01 4.29
C PRO A 2 -14.07 -16.16 3.69
N PRO A 3 -13.80 -14.95 4.22
CA PRO A 3 -12.67 -14.16 3.74
C PRO A 3 -11.40 -14.98 3.94
N THR A 4 -10.73 -15.28 2.83
CA THR A 4 -9.42 -15.94 2.77
C THR A 4 -8.51 -15.30 3.81
N ALA A 5 -7.90 -16.12 4.66
CA ALA A 5 -6.97 -15.66 5.68
C ALA A 5 -5.99 -14.63 5.09
N PHE A 6 -5.77 -13.52 5.80
CA PHE A 6 -4.95 -12.42 5.31
C PHE A 6 -3.54 -12.92 5.00
N ARG A 7 -3.18 -13.02 3.71
CA ARG A 7 -1.81 -13.35 3.31
C ARG A 7 -0.96 -12.09 3.42
N LEU A 8 -0.22 -11.97 4.52
CA LEU A 8 0.86 -11.00 4.61
C LEU A 8 2.09 -11.58 3.90
N THR A 9 2.64 -10.82 2.96
CA THR A 9 3.92 -11.14 2.33
C THR A 9 5.01 -11.32 3.41
N PRO A 10 5.72 -12.46 3.44
CA PRO A 10 6.78 -12.66 4.41
C PRO A 10 7.89 -11.63 4.22
N ARG A 11 8.56 -11.27 5.32
CA ARG A 11 9.68 -10.34 5.27
C ARG A 11 10.86 -11.00 4.54
N ARG A 12 11.42 -10.27 3.57
CA ARG A 12 12.66 -10.65 2.90
C ARG A 12 13.79 -9.70 3.32
N PRO A 13 14.92 -10.21 3.86
CA PRO A 13 16.09 -9.37 4.13
C PRO A 13 16.55 -8.73 2.82
N TRP A 14 17.13 -7.53 2.91
CA TRP A 14 17.60 -6.88 1.69
C TRP A 14 18.82 -7.60 1.13
N GLN A 15 18.82 -7.75 -0.19
CA GLN A 15 19.96 -8.16 -1.00
C GLN A 15 19.84 -7.46 -2.36
N ARG A 16 20.95 -7.36 -3.09
CA ARG A 16 20.89 -6.87 -4.48
C ARG A 16 20.02 -7.81 -5.33
N MET A 17 19.21 -7.24 -6.22
CA MET A 17 18.36 -8.05 -7.11
C MET A 17 19.20 -8.99 -7.97
N SER A 18 18.71 -10.20 -8.22
CA SER A 18 19.28 -11.07 -9.25
C SER A 18 18.98 -10.53 -10.65
N ASP A 19 19.66 -11.07 -11.66
CA ASP A 19 19.38 -10.69 -13.05
C ASP A 19 17.95 -11.08 -13.46
N THR A 20 17.46 -12.23 -13.00
CA THR A 20 16.10 -12.70 -13.26
C THR A 20 15.04 -11.80 -12.62
N GLU A 21 15.26 -11.34 -11.39
CA GLU A 21 14.40 -10.39 -10.70
C GLU A 21 14.39 -9.03 -11.40
N TRP A 22 15.57 -8.56 -11.81
CA TRP A 22 15.71 -7.30 -12.54
C TRP A 22 14.98 -7.36 -13.89
N LEU A 23 15.15 -8.43 -14.67
CA LEU A 23 14.48 -8.62 -15.95
C LEU A 23 12.95 -8.66 -15.81
N ALA A 24 12.44 -9.20 -14.71
CA ALA A 24 11.00 -9.19 -14.42
C ALA A 24 10.47 -7.80 -14.04
N LEU A 25 11.30 -6.97 -13.41
CA LEU A 25 10.95 -5.61 -12.97
C LEU A 25 11.11 -4.57 -14.08
N MET A 26 12.11 -4.75 -14.93
CA MET A 26 12.56 -3.81 -15.97
C MET A 26 11.41 -3.29 -16.87
N PRO A 27 10.48 -4.12 -17.37
CA PRO A 27 9.39 -3.66 -18.24
C PRO A 27 8.47 -2.60 -17.61
N TYR A 28 8.40 -2.56 -16.27
CA TYR A 28 7.55 -1.61 -15.54
C TYR A 28 8.27 -0.28 -15.26
N VAL A 29 9.60 -0.36 -15.08
CA VAL A 29 10.49 0.77 -14.74
C VAL A 29 10.84 1.55 -16.00
N GLU A 30 11.10 0.85 -17.10
CA GLU A 30 11.30 1.45 -18.42
C GLU A 30 9.97 1.91 -18.98
N ARG A 31 9.68 3.21 -18.90
CA ARG A 31 8.67 3.78 -19.79
C ARG A 31 9.20 3.67 -21.22
N ARG A 32 8.35 3.27 -22.17
CA ARG A 32 8.55 3.50 -23.61
C ARG A 32 8.79 5.00 -23.82
N SER A 33 10.03 5.46 -23.75
CA SER A 33 10.36 6.88 -23.71
C SER A 33 11.79 7.11 -24.19
N GLY A 34 11.95 7.18 -25.52
CA GLY A 34 13.08 7.83 -26.21
C GLY A 34 14.50 7.34 -25.91
N PRO A 35 15.52 7.86 -26.62
CA PRO A 35 16.92 7.55 -26.34
C PRO A 35 17.29 8.09 -24.96
N GLY A 36 17.68 7.22 -24.03
CA GLY A 36 17.91 7.56 -22.63
C GLY A 36 19.13 6.88 -22.03
N ARG A 37 19.61 7.45 -20.91
CA ARG A 37 20.80 7.03 -20.14
C ARG A 37 20.78 5.53 -19.78
N PRO A 38 21.93 4.82 -19.82
CA PRO A 38 22.01 3.36 -19.76
C PRO A 38 21.34 2.68 -18.55
N LEU A 39 20.82 1.48 -18.80
CA LEU A 39 20.08 0.60 -17.87
C LEU A 39 20.82 0.32 -16.55
N ARG A 40 22.17 0.29 -16.57
CA ARG A 40 23.00 -0.01 -15.39
C ARG A 40 22.70 0.92 -14.21
N GLU A 41 22.39 2.19 -14.49
CA GLU A 41 22.03 3.13 -13.42
C GLU A 41 20.60 2.95 -12.92
N LEU A 42 19.69 2.42 -13.74
CA LEU A 42 18.30 2.20 -13.34
C LEU A 42 18.21 1.08 -12.31
N ARG A 43 18.93 -0.02 -12.53
CA ARG A 43 19.01 -1.12 -11.56
C ARG A 43 19.57 -0.66 -10.23
N THR A 44 20.72 0.02 -10.23
CA THR A 44 21.33 0.56 -8.99
C THR A 44 20.40 1.51 -8.24
N ARG A 45 19.64 2.37 -8.94
CA ARG A 45 18.64 3.24 -8.31
C ARG A 45 17.49 2.45 -7.69
N MET A 46 17.00 1.41 -8.37
CA MET A 46 15.94 0.54 -7.83
C MET A 46 16.42 -0.28 -6.64
N ASP A 47 17.64 -0.83 -6.70
CA ASP A 47 18.28 -1.50 -5.56
C ASP A 47 18.39 -0.57 -4.35
N GLY A 48 18.80 0.69 -4.55
CA GLY A 48 18.83 1.70 -3.49
C GLY A 48 17.46 2.04 -2.90
N ILE A 49 16.42 2.11 -3.73
CA ILE A 49 15.04 2.28 -3.27
C ILE A 49 14.60 1.08 -2.42
N PHE A 50 14.89 -0.14 -2.86
CA PHE A 50 14.53 -1.35 -2.13
C PHE A 50 15.35 -1.54 -0.85
N HIS A 51 16.62 -1.15 -0.84
CA HIS A 51 17.45 -1.10 0.35
C HIS A 51 16.79 -0.24 1.42
N LEU A 52 16.38 0.97 1.04
CA LEU A 52 15.71 1.89 1.96
C LEU A 52 14.29 1.41 2.34
N ALA A 53 13.58 0.71 1.45
CA ALA A 53 12.26 0.15 1.76
C ALA A 53 12.35 -1.02 2.75
N ALA A 54 13.39 -1.86 2.64
CA ALA A 54 13.66 -2.97 3.53
C ALA A 54 14.13 -2.52 4.92
N ALA A 55 14.94 -1.46 5.01
CA ALA A 55 15.28 -0.79 6.27
C ALA A 55 14.09 0.04 6.77
N THR A 56 13.22 -0.56 7.59
CA THR A 56 12.00 0.08 8.13
C THR A 56 12.36 1.45 8.72
N THR A 57 11.63 2.52 8.36
CA THR A 57 11.78 3.89 8.89
C THR A 57 13.07 4.66 8.59
N ALA A 58 14.02 4.13 7.81
CA ALA A 58 15.24 4.85 7.46
C ALA A 58 14.96 6.12 6.61
N PRO A 59 15.56 7.28 6.93
CA PRO A 59 15.45 8.50 6.12
C PRO A 59 16.23 8.35 4.81
N TRP A 60 15.86 9.07 3.75
CA TRP A 60 16.56 8.99 2.46
C TRP A 60 18.07 9.30 2.57
N HIS A 61 18.44 10.21 3.47
CA HIS A 61 19.84 10.58 3.73
C HIS A 61 20.72 9.43 4.25
N SER A 62 20.13 8.36 4.80
CA SER A 62 20.91 7.20 5.25
C SER A 62 21.18 6.18 4.14
N LEU A 63 20.96 6.55 2.88
CA LEU A 63 21.22 5.67 1.74
C LEU A 63 22.74 5.53 1.54
N PRO A 64 23.28 4.30 1.45
CA PRO A 64 24.69 4.07 1.16
C PRO A 64 25.14 4.74 -0.14
N ALA A 65 26.37 5.26 -0.14
CA ALA A 65 26.94 5.97 -1.29
C ALA A 65 27.05 5.12 -2.56
N GLU A 66 27.10 3.79 -2.43
CA GLU A 66 27.12 2.84 -3.55
C GLU A 66 25.89 2.93 -4.47
N PHE A 67 24.76 3.45 -3.98
CA PHE A 67 23.55 3.65 -4.78
C PHE A 67 23.49 5.05 -5.43
N GLY A 68 24.52 5.86 -5.24
CA GLY A 68 24.60 7.24 -5.67
C GLY A 68 24.02 8.23 -4.67
N ARG A 69 23.84 9.49 -5.12
CA ARG A 69 23.41 10.59 -4.23
C ARG A 69 21.97 10.38 -3.74
N PRO A 70 21.70 10.43 -2.42
CA PRO A 70 20.37 10.27 -1.83
C PRO A 70 19.26 11.10 -2.52
N ASP A 71 19.53 12.38 -2.78
CA ASP A 71 18.56 13.29 -3.41
C ASP A 71 18.16 12.88 -4.82
N THR A 72 19.10 12.27 -5.55
CA THR A 72 18.86 11.80 -6.91
C THR A 72 17.96 10.58 -6.90
N VAL A 73 18.22 9.64 -5.98
CA VAL A 73 17.39 8.44 -5.79
C VAL A 73 15.99 8.84 -5.29
N HIS A 74 15.90 9.80 -4.36
CA HIS A 74 14.62 10.31 -3.89
C HIS A 74 13.80 10.99 -5.00
N ARG A 75 14.41 11.87 -5.80
CA ARG A 75 13.75 12.49 -6.97
C ARG A 75 13.28 11.45 -7.97
N TYR A 76 14.10 10.43 -8.23
CA TYR A 76 13.74 9.32 -9.11
C TYR A 76 12.54 8.54 -8.56
N PHE A 77 12.54 8.19 -7.27
CA PHE A 77 11.41 7.55 -6.59
C PHE A 77 10.11 8.36 -6.73
N ARG A 78 10.18 9.68 -6.52
CA ARG A 78 9.02 10.56 -6.70
C ARG A 78 8.53 10.56 -8.15
N ARG A 79 9.43 10.65 -9.13
CA ARG A 79 9.10 10.57 -10.56
C ARG A 79 8.38 9.26 -10.90
N LEU A 80 8.89 8.12 -10.42
CA LEU A 80 8.25 6.82 -10.62
C LEU A 80 6.87 6.74 -9.96
N THR A 81 6.74 7.33 -8.76
CA THR A 81 5.47 7.37 -8.03
C THR A 81 4.41 8.16 -8.79
N HIS A 82 4.74 9.35 -9.28
CA HIS A 82 3.84 10.16 -10.11
C HIS A 82 3.57 9.51 -11.48
N ALA A 83 4.53 8.74 -12.02
CA ALA A 83 4.34 7.99 -13.26
C ALA A 83 3.48 6.72 -13.10
N GLY A 84 2.98 6.44 -11.89
CA GLY A 84 2.08 5.30 -11.64
C GLY A 84 2.78 3.94 -11.54
N LEU A 85 4.10 3.91 -11.34
CA LEU A 85 4.87 2.65 -11.30
C LEU A 85 4.30 1.67 -10.26
N TRP A 86 4.03 2.15 -9.05
CA TRP A 86 3.63 1.29 -7.93
C TRP A 86 2.28 0.63 -8.18
N GLN A 87 1.33 1.35 -8.76
CA GLN A 87 0.03 0.81 -9.14
C GLN A 87 0.20 -0.32 -10.16
N ARG A 88 1.00 -0.10 -11.21
CA ARG A 88 1.28 -1.13 -12.23
C ARG A 88 1.96 -2.36 -11.64
N LEU A 89 2.93 -2.17 -10.74
CA LEU A 89 3.60 -3.28 -10.07
C LEU A 89 2.65 -4.07 -9.17
N LEU A 90 1.71 -3.41 -8.48
CA LEU A 90 0.72 -4.12 -7.67
C LEU A 90 -0.25 -4.94 -8.54
N HIS A 91 -0.70 -4.40 -9.68
CA HIS A 91 -1.50 -5.18 -10.63
C HIS A 91 -0.72 -6.39 -11.16
N ALA A 92 0.51 -6.17 -11.62
CA ALA A 92 1.38 -7.23 -12.09
C ALA A 92 1.64 -8.30 -11.01
N LEU A 93 1.83 -7.87 -9.76
CA LEU A 93 1.93 -8.80 -8.64
C LEU A 93 0.64 -9.58 -8.44
N ALA A 94 -0.53 -8.96 -8.50
CA ALA A 94 -1.80 -9.67 -8.32
C ALA A 94 -2.04 -10.74 -9.39
N GLU A 95 -1.64 -10.46 -10.64
CA GLU A 95 -1.80 -11.35 -11.80
C GLU A 95 -0.67 -12.39 -11.94
N ALA A 96 0.50 -12.13 -11.35
CA ALA A 96 1.66 -13.02 -11.49
C ALA A 96 1.43 -14.39 -10.84
N PRO A 97 1.72 -15.49 -11.56
CA PRO A 97 1.59 -16.86 -11.04
C PRO A 97 2.59 -17.12 -9.90
N GLU A 98 2.35 -18.19 -9.15
CA GLU A 98 3.30 -18.67 -8.13
C GLU A 98 4.64 -19.02 -8.80
N GLY A 99 5.74 -18.64 -8.15
CA GLY A 99 7.10 -18.84 -8.68
C GLY A 99 7.59 -17.77 -9.67
N HIS A 100 6.75 -16.82 -10.10
CA HIS A 100 7.19 -15.73 -10.97
C HIS A 100 8.26 -14.85 -10.26
N PRO A 101 9.37 -14.48 -10.91
CA PRO A 101 10.46 -13.70 -10.29
C PRO A 101 10.01 -12.37 -9.67
N LEU A 102 8.97 -11.73 -10.21
CA LEU A 102 8.39 -10.51 -9.62
C LEU A 102 7.82 -10.75 -8.20
N ARG A 103 7.26 -11.95 -7.92
CA ARG A 103 6.75 -12.31 -6.59
C ARG A 103 7.86 -12.37 -5.54
N ALA A 104 9.10 -12.69 -5.93
CA ALA A 104 10.25 -12.63 -5.03
C ALA A 104 10.51 -11.20 -4.53
N LEU A 105 10.16 -10.19 -5.33
CA LEU A 105 10.29 -8.77 -5.00
C LEU A 105 9.08 -8.20 -4.24
N GLU A 106 8.01 -8.99 -4.04
CA GLU A 106 6.74 -8.53 -3.45
C GLU A 106 6.97 -7.80 -2.12
N ALA A 107 7.82 -8.34 -1.24
CA ALA A 107 8.11 -7.76 0.05
C ALA A 107 8.69 -6.34 -0.08
N TRP A 108 9.66 -6.12 -0.98
CA TRP A 108 10.28 -4.82 -1.17
C TRP A 108 9.36 -3.85 -1.91
N ILE A 109 8.60 -4.33 -2.90
CA ILE A 109 7.60 -3.53 -3.62
C ILE A 109 6.52 -3.04 -2.66
N CYS A 110 5.93 -3.92 -1.86
CA CYS A 110 4.93 -3.56 -0.85
C CYS A 110 5.50 -2.51 0.12
N ARG A 111 6.75 -2.67 0.57
CA ARG A 111 7.40 -1.71 1.48
C ARG A 111 7.68 -0.36 0.83
N ALA A 112 8.07 -0.35 -0.44
CA ALA A 112 8.22 0.88 -1.21
C ALA A 112 6.87 1.58 -1.40
N CYS A 113 5.80 0.82 -1.64
CA CYS A 113 4.43 1.31 -1.71
C CYS A 113 3.99 2.03 -0.41
N ARG A 114 4.38 1.53 0.77
CA ARG A 114 4.11 2.21 2.05
C ARG A 114 4.76 3.60 2.13
N ARG A 115 5.94 3.78 1.51
CA ARG A 115 6.59 5.10 1.40
C ARG A 115 5.87 5.98 0.37
N ALA A 116 5.45 5.39 -0.75
CA ALA A 116 4.72 6.07 -1.82
C ALA A 116 3.31 6.52 -1.40
N TYR A 117 2.69 5.84 -0.44
CA TYR A 117 1.36 6.17 0.08
C TYR A 117 1.20 7.65 0.43
N ARG A 118 2.23 8.28 1.04
CA ARG A 118 2.18 9.70 1.41
C ARG A 118 2.03 10.64 0.20
N LEU A 119 2.36 10.17 -1.00
CA LEU A 119 2.24 10.89 -2.26
C LEU A 119 0.97 10.51 -3.03
N LEU A 120 0.51 9.26 -2.93
CA LEU A 120 -0.60 8.73 -3.72
C LEU A 120 -1.99 8.86 -3.05
N GLY A 121 -2.05 8.95 -1.72
CA GLY A 121 -3.28 9.18 -0.98
C GLY A 121 -4.29 8.02 -0.96
N LEU A 122 -5.58 8.35 -0.82
CA LEU A 122 -6.67 7.39 -0.56
C LEU A 122 -6.95 6.44 -1.71
N GLY A 123 -6.88 6.91 -2.96
CA GLY A 123 -7.13 6.06 -4.14
C GLY A 123 -6.19 4.85 -4.20
N PHE A 124 -4.96 5.01 -3.68
CA PHE A 124 -4.00 3.92 -3.58
C PHE A 124 -4.38 2.89 -2.51
N ILE A 125 -4.95 3.30 -1.37
CA ILE A 125 -5.45 2.38 -0.34
C ILE A 125 -6.56 1.50 -0.93
N LEU A 126 -7.47 2.10 -1.71
CA LEU A 126 -8.55 1.37 -2.37
C LEU A 126 -8.01 0.35 -3.37
N LEU A 127 -7.00 0.73 -4.16
CA LEU A 127 -6.36 -0.19 -5.08
C LEU A 127 -5.76 -1.39 -4.33
N VAL A 128 -4.99 -1.14 -3.27
CA VAL A 128 -4.35 -2.18 -2.47
C VAL A 128 -5.39 -3.12 -1.82
N ARG A 129 -6.51 -2.57 -1.34
CA ARG A 129 -7.64 -3.35 -0.81
C ARG A 129 -8.24 -4.27 -1.88
N ARG A 130 -8.55 -3.72 -3.06
CA ARG A 130 -9.13 -4.47 -4.18
C ARG A 130 -8.23 -5.59 -4.69
N LEU A 131 -6.91 -5.36 -4.73
CA LEU A 131 -5.93 -6.37 -5.13
C LEU A 131 -5.61 -7.40 -4.04
N GLY A 132 -6.11 -7.21 -2.81
CA GLY A 132 -5.80 -8.10 -1.68
C GLY A 132 -4.37 -8.03 -1.14
N LEU A 133 -3.51 -7.15 -1.69
CA LEU A 133 -2.09 -7.01 -1.33
C LEU A 133 -1.88 -6.16 -0.06
N ARG A 134 -2.52 -6.54 1.06
CA ARG A 134 -2.58 -5.73 2.28
C ARG A 134 -1.22 -5.38 2.89
N SER A 135 -0.17 -6.15 2.59
CA SER A 135 1.21 -5.82 2.93
C SER A 135 1.71 -4.50 2.34
N ALA A 136 1.12 -4.00 1.25
CA ALA A 136 1.46 -2.69 0.68
C ALA A 136 0.88 -1.51 1.48
N MET A 137 -0.06 -1.76 2.39
CA MET A 137 -0.66 -0.71 3.22
C MET A 137 0.34 -0.16 4.24
N PRO A 138 0.28 1.16 4.55
CA PRO A 138 1.16 1.80 5.52
C PRO A 138 0.92 1.36 6.98
N GLY A 139 -0.12 0.58 7.24
CA GLY A 139 -0.45 0.03 8.54
C GLY A 139 -1.67 -0.90 8.47
N PRO A 140 -2.17 -1.35 9.63
CA PRO A 140 -3.30 -2.26 9.70
C PRO A 140 -4.58 -1.69 9.04
N PRO A 141 -5.35 -2.49 8.26
CA PRO A 141 -6.51 -2.02 7.51
C PRO A 141 -7.57 -1.32 8.36
N TRP A 142 -7.76 -1.77 9.60
CA TRP A 142 -8.74 -1.22 10.55
C TRP A 142 -8.33 0.12 11.17
N LEU A 143 -7.10 0.58 10.95
CA LEU A 143 -6.64 1.92 11.34
C LEU A 143 -6.61 2.90 10.17
N LEU A 144 -6.76 2.38 8.95
CA LEU A 144 -6.74 3.18 7.73
C LEU A 144 -8.15 3.56 7.29
N PRO A 145 -8.30 4.69 6.59
CA PRO A 145 -9.57 5.07 6.01
C PRO A 145 -10.12 3.94 5.12
N ASP A 146 -11.40 3.65 5.23
CA ASP A 146 -12.09 2.64 4.42
C ASP A 146 -13.23 3.28 3.64
N PRO A 147 -12.99 3.69 2.38
CA PRO A 147 -14.03 4.32 1.56
C PRO A 147 -15.14 3.32 1.20
N ASP A 148 -14.83 2.04 1.00
CA ASP A 148 -15.80 0.99 0.64
C ASP A 148 -16.72 0.65 1.83
N LEU A 149 -16.30 0.96 3.04
CA LEU A 149 -17.17 0.82 4.20
C LEU A 149 -18.34 1.82 4.15
N SER A 150 -18.20 3.00 3.53
CA SER A 150 -19.35 3.88 3.32
C SER A 150 -20.39 3.22 2.41
N GLU A 151 -19.97 2.50 1.36
CA GLU A 151 -20.87 1.71 0.51
C GLU A 151 -21.52 0.53 1.28
N THR A 152 -20.76 -0.09 2.19
CA THR A 152 -21.26 -1.16 3.06
C THR A 152 -22.31 -0.64 4.05
N LEU A 153 -22.09 0.55 4.63
CA LEU A 153 -23.03 1.19 5.56
C LEU A 153 -24.28 1.73 4.84
N LEU A 154 -24.16 2.20 3.59
CA LEU A 154 -25.32 2.63 2.79
C LEU A 154 -26.33 1.50 2.56
N ARG A 155 -25.86 0.24 2.52
CA ARG A 155 -26.69 -0.95 2.38
C ARG A 155 -27.24 -1.45 3.72
N TYR A 156 -26.82 -0.88 4.84
CA TYR A 156 -27.29 -1.30 6.16
C TYR A 156 -28.74 -0.83 6.37
N PRO A 157 -29.68 -1.73 6.70
CA PRO A 157 -31.07 -1.36 6.90
C PRO A 157 -31.19 -0.49 8.15
N ILE A 158 -31.36 0.82 7.96
CA ILE A 158 -31.65 1.74 9.05
C ILE A 158 -33.12 1.52 9.41
N PRO A 159 -33.44 1.06 10.64
CA PRO A 159 -34.82 0.93 11.06
C PRO A 159 -35.47 2.31 11.07
N TRP A 160 -36.53 2.49 10.29
CA TRP A 160 -37.33 3.70 10.36
C TRP A 160 -38.17 3.67 11.65
N PRO A 161 -38.29 4.78 12.41
CA PRO A 161 -39.09 4.79 13.62
C PRO A 161 -40.56 4.53 13.27
N ASP A 162 -41.10 3.45 13.82
CA ASP A 162 -42.54 3.17 13.80
C ASP A 162 -43.24 4.08 14.84
N PRO A 163 -44.16 4.97 14.41
CA PRO A 163 -44.90 5.84 15.32
C PRO A 163 -45.74 5.09 16.36
N ALA A 164 -46.18 3.87 16.03
CA ALA A 164 -47.06 3.07 16.89
C ALA A 164 -46.30 2.28 17.96
N ARG A 165 -44.97 2.10 17.81
CA ARG A 165 -44.13 1.36 18.78
C ARG A 165 -43.43 2.29 19.76
N ARG A 166 -43.79 2.18 21.04
CA ARG A 166 -43.08 2.84 22.15
C ARG A 166 -41.60 2.44 22.13
N GLY A 167 -40.70 3.42 22.18
CA GLY A 167 -39.24 3.22 22.15
C GLY A 167 -38.62 3.09 20.75
N SER A 168 -39.39 3.23 19.67
CA SER A 168 -38.87 3.21 18.29
C SER A 168 -37.83 4.32 18.04
N LEU A 169 -38.06 5.52 18.57
CA LEU A 169 -37.12 6.64 18.53
C LEU A 169 -35.81 6.33 19.27
N THR A 170 -35.87 5.67 20.43
CA THR A 170 -34.68 5.30 21.21
C THR A 170 -33.82 4.30 20.45
N ARG A 171 -34.45 3.32 19.80
CA ARG A 171 -33.76 2.35 18.93
C ARG A 171 -33.10 3.03 17.74
N CYS A 172 -33.79 3.95 17.06
CA CYS A 172 -33.23 4.72 15.95
C CYS A 172 -32.03 5.57 16.38
N ARG A 173 -32.12 6.26 17.53
CA ARG A 173 -31.02 7.04 18.10
C ARG A 173 -29.81 6.18 18.41
N GLU A 174 -30.01 4.98 18.95
CA GLU A 174 -28.92 4.03 19.22
C GLU A 174 -28.24 3.56 17.93
N VAL A 175 -29.02 3.21 16.88
CA VAL A 175 -28.46 2.86 15.57
C VAL A 175 -27.66 4.02 14.97
N LEU A 176 -28.21 5.24 14.96
CA LEU A 176 -27.49 6.42 14.46
C LEU A 176 -26.21 6.72 15.25
N ARG A 177 -26.23 6.53 16.58
CA ARG A 177 -25.04 6.67 17.44
C ARG A 177 -23.96 5.67 17.05
N ARG A 178 -24.33 4.41 16.80
CA ARG A 178 -23.41 3.36 16.34
C ARG A 178 -22.87 3.66 14.95
N LEU A 179 -23.71 4.06 13.99
CA LEU A 179 -23.28 4.46 12.65
C LEU A 179 -22.31 5.63 12.69
N ARG A 180 -22.58 6.66 13.51
CA ARG A 180 -21.67 7.80 13.72
C ARG A 180 -20.36 7.37 14.39
N HIS A 181 -20.37 6.36 15.24
CA HIS A 181 -19.15 5.77 15.78
C HIS A 181 -18.36 5.01 14.71
N CYS A 182 -19.02 4.17 13.91
CA CYS A 182 -18.42 3.47 12.78
C CYS A 182 -17.78 4.44 11.78
N LEU A 183 -18.51 5.49 11.36
CA LEU A 183 -17.98 6.53 10.46
C LEU A 183 -16.71 7.21 10.98
N ARG A 184 -16.59 7.41 12.30
CA ARG A 184 -15.36 7.95 12.92
C ARG A 184 -14.21 6.95 12.89
N VAL A 185 -14.48 5.66 13.03
CA VAL A 185 -13.47 4.60 12.90
C VAL A 185 -12.99 4.49 11.44
N THR A 186 -13.89 4.75 10.48
CA THR A 186 -13.65 4.46 9.06
C THR A 186 -13.12 5.63 8.27
N ALA A 187 -13.16 6.84 8.84
CA ALA A 187 -12.28 7.94 8.45
C ALA A 187 -10.79 7.60 8.67
N GLY A 188 -10.48 6.48 9.33
CA GLY A 188 -9.13 6.10 9.73
C GLY A 188 -8.64 6.92 10.92
N ARG A 189 -7.52 6.52 11.51
CA ARG A 189 -6.90 7.30 12.58
C ARG A 189 -6.03 8.42 11.99
N LYS A 190 -6.09 9.61 12.63
CA LYS A 190 -5.22 10.76 12.31
C LYS A 190 -3.73 10.37 12.33
N SER A 191 -3.34 9.48 13.24
CA SER A 191 -2.00 8.93 13.31
C SER A 191 -2.02 7.45 13.72
N ILE A 192 -1.07 6.69 13.18
CA ILE A 192 -0.84 5.29 13.55
C ILE A 192 0.38 5.24 14.48
N PRO A 193 0.26 4.67 15.70
CA PRO A 193 1.38 4.49 16.62
C PRO A 193 2.58 3.80 15.98
N ARG A 194 3.80 4.20 16.35
CA ARG A 194 5.03 3.66 15.77
C ARG A 194 5.14 2.15 16.00
N SER A 195 4.82 1.66 17.19
CA SER A 195 4.83 0.22 17.54
C SER A 195 3.99 -0.61 16.57
N LEU A 196 2.75 -0.21 16.32
CA LEU A 196 1.83 -0.89 15.40
C LEU A 196 2.30 -0.81 13.95
N ARG A 197 2.89 0.31 13.53
CA ARG A 197 3.45 0.46 12.18
C ARG A 197 4.66 -0.47 11.95
N LEU A 198 5.49 -0.66 12.98
CA LEU A 198 6.65 -1.53 12.93
C LEU A 198 6.26 -3.02 12.98
N ALA A 199 5.22 -3.36 13.75
CA ALA A 199 4.68 -4.72 13.85
C ALA A 199 3.91 -5.16 12.60
N TRP A 200 3.54 -4.22 11.71
CA TRP A 200 2.77 -4.48 10.49
C TRP A 200 3.62 -5.08 9.34
N THR A 201 4.39 -6.13 9.61
CA THR A 201 5.38 -6.71 8.69
C THR A 201 5.45 -8.20 8.80
#